data_AF-A0A6V7J591-F1
#
_entry.id   AF-A0A6V7J591-F1
#
_cell.length_a   1.000
_cell.length_b   1.000
_cell.length_c   1.000
_cell.angle_alpha   90.00
_cell.angle_beta   90.00
_cell.angle_gamma   90.00
#
_symmetry.space_group_name_H-M   'P 1'
#
loop_
_entity.id
_entity.type
_entity.pdbx_description
1 polymer ?
#
loop_
_entity_poly.entity_id
_entity_poly.type
_entity_poly.pdbx_seq_one_letter_code
_entity_poly.pdbx_strand_id
1 'polypeptide(L)' 'MSGGSVSSAAPAATTPRPGSGAECRKFVPNIFNRSKCSSCFKQKEEHSAEALESTR' A
#
# COMPACT_ATOMS: atom_id res chain seq x y z
N MET A 1 14.56 40.93 -14.17
CA MET A 1 14.83 39.50 -14.01
C MET A 1 14.23 39.06 -12.70
N SER A 2 13.04 38.45 -12.72
CA SER A 2 12.32 38.15 -11.48
C SER A 2 11.68 36.76 -11.55
N GLY A 3 12.36 35.82 -10.89
CA GLY A 3 11.81 34.72 -10.09
C GLY A 3 10.81 33.77 -10.75
N GLY A 4 11.29 32.59 -11.11
CA GLY A 4 10.46 31.45 -11.48
C GLY A 4 9.75 30.83 -10.27
N SER A 5 8.44 30.65 -10.39
CA SER A 5 7.66 29.78 -9.52
C SER A 5 7.69 28.37 -10.10
N VAL A 6 8.55 27.49 -9.57
CA VAL A 6 8.40 26.05 -9.78
C VAL A 6 7.39 25.52 -8.76
N SER A 7 6.12 25.54 -9.14
CA SER A 7 5.07 24.87 -8.38
C SER A 7 5.30 23.36 -8.46
N SER A 8 5.84 22.83 -7.37
CA SER A 8 5.62 21.50 -6.78
C SER A 8 5.28 20.38 -7.76
N ALA A 9 6.29 19.57 -8.07
CA ALA A 9 6.10 18.23 -8.59
C ALA A 9 5.18 17.45 -7.64
N ALA A 10 4.02 17.03 -8.14
CA ALA A 10 3.15 16.09 -7.46
C ALA A 10 3.94 14.81 -7.13
N PRO A 11 3.74 14.17 -5.96
CA PRO A 11 4.33 12.88 -5.72
C PRO A 11 3.81 11.93 -6.78
N ALA A 12 4.74 11.29 -7.48
CA ALA A 12 4.47 10.25 -8.46
C ALA A 12 3.44 9.29 -7.86
N ALA A 13 2.21 9.37 -8.37
CA ALA A 13 1.22 8.33 -8.22
C ALA A 13 1.90 7.07 -8.75
N THR A 14 2.41 6.29 -7.83
CA THR A 14 2.81 4.91 -8.07
C THR A 14 1.48 4.23 -8.34
N THR A 15 1.02 4.28 -9.60
CA THR A 15 -0.26 3.72 -10.01
C THR A 15 -0.38 2.33 -9.41
N PRO A 16 -1.26 2.10 -8.43
CA PRO A 16 -1.60 0.75 -8.05
C PRO A 16 -2.19 0.14 -9.32
N ARG A 17 -1.53 -0.88 -9.84
CA ARG A 17 -1.99 -1.62 -11.03
C ARG A 17 -3.49 -1.89 -10.87
N PRO A 18 -4.36 -1.47 -11.80
CA PRO A 18 -5.79 -1.77 -11.73
C PRO A 18 -5.95 -3.29 -11.77
N GLY A 19 -6.42 -3.84 -10.65
CA GLY A 19 -6.40 -5.27 -10.32
C GLY A 19 -6.39 -5.53 -8.81
N SER A 20 -6.19 -4.49 -7.99
CA SER A 20 -6.20 -4.62 -6.52
C SER A 20 -7.12 -3.58 -5.88
N GLY A 21 -8.36 -3.51 -6.36
CA GLY A 21 -9.49 -2.93 -5.62
C GLY A 21 -10.19 -3.96 -4.71
N ALA A 22 -9.71 -5.21 -4.68
CA ALA A 22 -10.17 -6.19 -3.70
C ALA A 22 -9.54 -5.82 -2.35
N GLU A 23 -10.33 -5.24 -1.46
CA GLU A 23 -10.01 -5.10 -0.05
C GLU A 23 -9.36 -6.40 0.42
N CYS A 24 -8.10 -6.34 0.83
CA CYS A 24 -7.34 -7.54 1.09
C CYS A 24 -7.89 -8.21 2.36
N ARG A 25 -8.78 -9.19 2.14
CA ARG A 25 -9.57 -9.86 3.19
C ARG A 25 -8.76 -10.81 4.08
N LYS A 26 -7.49 -11.03 3.75
CA LYS A 26 -6.61 -11.90 4.51
C LYS A 26 -5.19 -11.39 4.41
N PHE A 27 -4.60 -11.05 5.55
CA PHE A 27 -3.20 -10.68 5.64
C PHE A 27 -2.34 -11.92 5.42
N VAL A 28 -1.52 -11.90 4.37
CA VAL A 28 -0.54 -12.94 4.07
C VAL A 28 0.85 -12.37 4.35
N PRO A 29 1.58 -12.77 5.39
CA PRO A 29 2.89 -12.20 5.69
C PRO A 29 3.87 -12.42 4.53
N ASN A 30 4.53 -11.36 4.07
CA ASN A 30 5.52 -11.42 3.01
C ASN A 30 6.84 -12.04 3.51
N ILE A 31 7.44 -12.90 2.70
CA ILE A 31 8.67 -13.66 3.03
C ILE A 31 9.83 -12.72 3.37
N PHE A 32 9.93 -11.58 2.67
CA PHE A 32 10.97 -10.58 2.90
C PHE A 32 10.62 -9.60 4.02
N ASN A 33 9.34 -9.44 4.36
CA ASN A 33 8.84 -8.45 5.32
C ASN A 33 7.57 -8.96 5.97
N ARG A 34 7.68 -9.60 7.15
CA ARG A 34 6.52 -10.19 7.85
C ARG A 34 5.46 -9.18 8.27
N SER A 35 5.79 -7.89 8.28
CA SER A 35 4.87 -6.77 8.55
C SER A 35 4.16 -6.25 7.29
N LYS A 36 4.44 -6.78 6.10
CA LYS A 36 3.75 -6.45 4.86
C LYS A 36 2.96 -7.62 4.34
N CYS A 37 1.82 -7.33 3.73
CA CYS A 37 1.02 -8.35 3.06
C CYS A 37 1.64 -8.71 1.70
N SER A 38 1.79 -9.99 1.41
CA SER A 38 2.27 -10.49 0.12
C SER A 38 1.23 -10.31 -1.00
N SER A 39 -0.06 -10.21 -0.66
CA SER A 39 -1.14 -10.10 -1.65
C SER A 39 -1.40 -8.66 -2.10
N CYS A 40 -1.36 -7.69 -1.19
CA CYS A 40 -1.64 -6.29 -1.50
C CYS A 40 -0.48 -5.33 -1.23
N PHE A 41 0.65 -5.82 -0.70
CA PHE A 41 1.86 -5.05 -0.38
C PHE A 41 1.70 -3.91 0.64
N LYS A 42 0.50 -3.79 1.23
CA LYS A 42 0.21 -2.88 2.33
C LYS A 42 0.82 -3.38 3.64
N GLN A 43 1.03 -2.47 4.57
CA GLN A 43 1.50 -2.81 5.92
C GLN A 43 0.38 -3.49 6.71
N LYS A 44 0.76 -4.34 7.66
CA LYS A 44 -0.13 -5.03 8.60
C LYS A 44 -1.12 -4.06 9.27
N GLU A 45 -0.64 -2.86 9.62
CA GLU A 45 -1.42 -1.82 10.30
C GLU A 45 -2.53 -1.21 9.42
N GLU A 46 -2.43 -1.35 8.10
CA GLU A 46 -3.43 -0.87 7.14
C GLU A 46 -4.51 -1.94 6.82
N HIS A 47 -4.41 -3.13 7.43
CA HIS A 47 -5.44 -4.16 7.33
C HIS A 47 -6.46 -4.04 8.46
N SER A 48 -7.73 -4.29 8.14
CA SER A 48 -8.78 -4.48 9.12
C SER A 48 -8.47 -5.67 10.06
N ALA A 49 -8.93 -5.60 11.31
CA ALA A 49 -8.72 -6.66 12.30
C ALA A 49 -9.17 -8.04 11.79
N GLU A 50 -10.31 -8.10 11.11
CA GLU A 50 -10.86 -9.29 10.44
C GLU A 50 -9.88 -9.96 9.44
N ALA A 51 -9.10 -9.16 8.71
CA ALA A 51 -8.11 -9.69 7.77
C ALA A 51 -6.85 -10.21 8.47
N LEU A 52 -6.56 -9.71 9.67
CA LEU A 52 -5.45 -10.14 10.54
C LEU A 52 -5.80 -11.38 11.37
N GLU A 53 -7.07 -11.64 11.65
CA GLU A 53 -7.51 -12.81 12.41
C GLU A 53 -7.48 -14.11 11.59
N SER A 54 -7.48 -13.98 10.26
CA SER A 54 -7.45 -15.13 9.34
C SER A 54 -6.08 -15.81 9.19
N THR A 55 -5.04 -15.37 9.90
CA THR A 55 -3.69 -15.99 9.93
C THR A 55 -3.49 -16.91 11.15
N ARG A 56 -4.40 -17.85 11.36
CA ARG A 56 -4.20 -19.01 12.23
C ARG A 56 -3.61 -20.18 11.44
#